data_AF-A0A9C7UYR6-F1
#
_entry.id   AF-A0A9C7UYR6-F1
#
_cell.length_a   1.000
_cell.length_b   1.000
_cell.length_c   1.000
_cell.angle_alpha   90.00
_cell.angle_beta   90.00
_cell.angle_gamma   90.00
#
_symmetry.space_group_name_H-M   'P 1'
#
loop_
_entity.id
_entity.type
_entity.pdbx_description
1 polymer ?
#
loop_
_entity_poly.entity_id
_entity_poly.type
_entity_poly.pdbx_seq_one_letter_code
_entity_poly.pdbx_strand_id
1 'polypeptide(L)'
;MKQGPSALDFEMDTVLSILDEFRDKAGEPLGYSESTQKRWVQGLRSALRDIGVLEGKTETTGQPPKVGDVPLQVAAYYSWAQNGDEWLTKPIGWLYLFQSEEYWEPQSKRLAGYEGWTHHEARSRVWFEPIDDFYTMLAEGSA
;
A
#
# COMPACT_ATOMS: atom_id res chain seq x y z
N MET A 1 -9.78 1.39 21.25
CA MET A 1 -10.47 0.62 20.20
C MET A 1 -9.56 0.64 18.99
N LYS A 2 -8.83 -0.45 18.69
CA LYS A 2 -8.02 -0.54 17.48
C LYS A 2 -8.99 -0.75 16.32
N GLN A 3 -9.24 0.29 15.53
CA GLN A 3 -9.92 0.12 14.26
C GLN A 3 -8.92 -0.58 13.34
N GLY A 4 -9.06 -1.90 13.20
CA GLY A 4 -8.53 -2.58 12.01
C GLY A 4 -9.12 -1.89 10.78
N PRO A 5 -8.46 -1.94 9.62
CA PRO A 5 -9.00 -1.35 8.41
C PRO A 5 -10.40 -1.95 8.22
N SER A 6 -11.42 -1.09 8.29
CA SER A 6 -12.76 -1.47 7.86
C SER A 6 -12.60 -2.08 6.48
N ALA A 7 -13.19 -3.26 6.25
CA ALA A 7 -13.07 -3.94 4.98
C ALA A 7 -13.35 -2.96 3.83
N LEU A 8 -12.45 -2.93 2.85
CA LEU A 8 -12.49 -1.93 1.80
C LEU A 8 -13.76 -2.14 0.97
N ASP A 9 -14.59 -1.11 0.87
CA ASP A 9 -15.87 -1.22 0.16
C ASP A 9 -15.73 -0.82 -1.31
N PHE A 10 -16.00 -1.78 -2.19
CA PHE A 10 -16.04 -1.61 -3.63
C PHE A 10 -17.41 -1.97 -4.21
N GLU A 11 -18.48 -1.78 -3.44
CA GLU A 11 -19.86 -1.78 -3.96
C GLU A 11 -20.05 -0.77 -5.09
N MET A 12 -21.07 -0.99 -5.93
CA MET A 12 -21.27 -0.18 -7.13
C MET A 12 -21.38 1.30 -6.77
N ASP A 13 -22.24 1.62 -5.82
CA ASP A 13 -22.53 3.00 -5.43
C ASP A 13 -21.28 3.70 -4.85
N THR A 14 -20.46 2.97 -4.08
CA THR A 14 -19.19 3.47 -3.51
C THR A 14 -18.15 3.77 -4.61
N VAL A 15 -18.07 2.92 -5.64
CA VAL A 15 -17.18 3.20 -6.77
C VAL A 15 -17.70 4.36 -7.63
N LEU A 16 -19.02 4.45 -7.83
CA LEU A 16 -19.61 5.54 -8.58
C LEU A 16 -19.48 6.88 -7.86
N SER A 17 -19.54 6.92 -6.53
CA SER A 17 -19.33 8.15 -5.78
C SER A 17 -17.92 8.72 -5.99
N ILE A 18 -16.90 7.86 -6.19
CA ILE A 18 -15.55 8.30 -6.55
C ILE A 18 -15.55 8.91 -7.96
N LEU A 19 -16.26 8.30 -8.92
CA LEU A 19 -16.36 8.87 -10.28
C LEU A 19 -17.06 10.23 -10.28
N ASP A 20 -18.04 10.40 -9.39
CA ASP A 20 -18.78 11.65 -9.20
C ASP A 20 -17.96 12.76 -8.54
N GLU A 21 -16.72 12.50 -8.12
CA GLU A 21 -15.78 13.54 -7.64
C GLU A 21 -14.97 14.16 -8.78
N PHE A 22 -14.83 13.47 -9.92
CA PHE A 22 -14.04 14.00 -11.04
C PHE A 22 -14.76 15.14 -11.74
N ARG A 23 -13.98 16.16 -12.11
CA ARG A 23 -14.45 17.34 -12.84
C ARG A 23 -13.67 17.53 -14.13
N ASP A 24 -14.32 18.10 -15.12
CA ASP A 24 -13.63 18.54 -16.33
C ASP A 24 -12.80 19.80 -16.06
N LYS A 25 -12.15 20.33 -17.10
CA LYS A 25 -11.30 21.53 -16.98
C LYS A 25 -12.07 22.80 -16.62
N ALA A 26 -13.40 22.81 -16.81
CA ALA A 26 -14.27 23.91 -16.44
C ALA A 26 -14.82 23.74 -15.00
N GLY A 27 -14.57 22.60 -14.35
CA GLY A 27 -15.07 22.31 -13.01
C GLY A 27 -16.44 21.64 -13.02
N GLU A 28 -16.92 21.15 -14.16
CA GLU A 28 -18.24 20.51 -14.28
C GLU A 28 -18.15 18.99 -14.06
N PRO A 29 -19.20 18.34 -13.51
CA PRO A 29 -19.26 16.89 -13.34
C PRO A 29 -19.13 16.13 -14.67
N LEU A 30 -18.47 14.98 -14.63
CA LEU A 30 -18.35 14.10 -15.80
C LEU A 30 -19.64 13.29 -16.00
N GLY A 31 -20.38 13.60 -17.07
CA GLY A 31 -21.62 12.91 -17.43
C GLY A 31 -21.39 11.54 -18.09
N TYR A 32 -21.01 10.53 -17.30
CA TYR A 32 -20.83 9.17 -17.82
C TYR A 32 -22.17 8.48 -18.12
N SER A 33 -22.25 7.77 -19.25
CA SER A 33 -23.37 6.86 -19.51
C SER A 33 -23.38 5.68 -18.53
N GLU A 34 -24.55 5.09 -18.27
CA GLU A 34 -24.65 3.88 -17.43
C GLU A 34 -23.73 2.74 -17.90
N SER A 35 -23.59 2.56 -19.22
CA SER A 35 -22.70 1.55 -19.80
C SER A 35 -21.23 1.83 -19.49
N THR A 36 -20.84 3.10 -19.46
CA THR A 36 -19.48 3.53 -19.14
C THR A 36 -19.20 3.38 -17.65
N GLN A 37 -20.15 3.77 -16.80
CA GLN A 37 -20.11 3.56 -15.35
C GLN A 37 -19.93 2.08 -14.99
N LYS A 38 -20.73 1.19 -15.59
CA LYS A 38 -20.60 -0.27 -15.37
C LYS A 38 -19.23 -0.79 -15.79
N ARG A 39 -18.69 -0.33 -16.92
CA ARG A 39 -17.35 -0.71 -17.38
C ARG A 39 -16.25 -0.23 -16.42
N TRP A 40 -16.37 0.98 -15.87
CA TRP A 40 -15.45 1.49 -14.85
C TRP A 40 -15.45 0.63 -13.59
N VAL A 41 -16.64 0.34 -13.05
CA VAL A 41 -16.79 -0.51 -11.85
C VAL A 41 -16.16 -1.88 -12.07
N GLN A 42 -16.42 -2.51 -13.23
CA GLN A 42 -15.83 -3.79 -13.58
C GLN A 42 -14.30 -3.71 -13.74
N GLY A 43 -13.79 -2.68 -14.42
CA GLY A 43 -12.36 -2.46 -14.62
C GLY A 43 -11.61 -2.26 -13.32
N LEU A 44 -12.12 -1.39 -12.43
CA LEU A 44 -11.54 -1.15 -11.11
C LEU A 44 -11.49 -2.43 -10.28
N ARG A 45 -12.62 -3.15 -10.18
CA ARG A 45 -12.66 -4.43 -9.45
C ARG A 45 -11.73 -5.48 -10.04
N SER A 46 -11.51 -5.48 -11.37
CA SER A 46 -10.52 -6.36 -12.00
C SER A 46 -9.11 -6.03 -11.49
N ALA A 47 -8.71 -4.77 -11.53
CA ALA A 47 -7.39 -4.34 -11.05
C ALA A 47 -7.18 -4.67 -9.57
N LEU A 48 -8.22 -4.50 -8.73
CA LEU A 48 -8.18 -4.85 -7.32
C LEU A 48 -7.99 -6.35 -7.07
N ARG A 49 -8.51 -7.22 -7.95
CA ARG A 49 -8.22 -8.66 -7.90
C ARG A 49 -6.79 -8.97 -8.29
N ASP A 50 -6.27 -8.29 -9.31
CA ASP A 50 -4.90 -8.50 -9.79
C ASP A 50 -3.86 -8.19 -8.70
N ILE A 51 -4.16 -7.24 -7.81
CA ILE A 51 -3.31 -6.89 -6.65
C ILE A 51 -3.73 -7.60 -5.34
N GLY A 52 -4.69 -8.52 -5.39
CA GLY A 52 -5.11 -9.33 -4.26
C GLY A 52 -5.90 -8.59 -3.17
N VAL A 53 -6.53 -7.46 -3.50
CA VAL A 53 -7.47 -6.76 -2.61
C VAL A 53 -8.83 -7.46 -2.59
N LEU A 54 -9.27 -8.01 -3.73
CA LEU A 54 -10.49 -8.83 -3.85
C LEU A 54 -10.09 -10.26 -4.20
N GLU A 55 -10.60 -11.27 -3.48
CA GLU A 55 -10.24 -12.67 -3.72
C GLU A 55 -11.21 -13.34 -4.72
N GLY A 56 -12.49 -13.01 -4.64
CA GLY A 56 -13.56 -13.60 -5.43
C GLY A 56 -13.95 -12.79 -6.69
N LYS A 57 -14.47 -13.49 -7.71
CA LYS A 57 -14.98 -12.87 -8.95
C LYS A 57 -16.16 -11.93 -8.75
N THR A 58 -16.94 -12.15 -7.69
CA THR A 58 -18.15 -11.37 -7.37
C THR A 58 -18.03 -10.57 -6.08
N GLU A 59 -16.90 -10.68 -5.38
CA GLU A 59 -16.67 -9.94 -4.15
C GLU A 59 -16.53 -8.45 -4.42
N THR A 60 -17.07 -7.69 -3.48
CA THR A 60 -17.09 -6.23 -3.42
C THR A 60 -16.45 -5.72 -2.13
N THR A 61 -16.34 -6.57 -1.11
CA THR A 61 -15.62 -6.29 0.13
C THR A 61 -14.17 -6.78 0.00
N GLY A 62 -13.22 -5.86 0.08
CA GLY A 62 -11.79 -6.13 -0.06
C GLY A 62 -11.01 -6.09 1.24
N GLN A 63 -9.80 -6.60 1.17
CA GLN A 63 -8.79 -6.56 2.22
C GLN A 63 -7.61 -5.69 1.76
N PRO A 64 -6.80 -5.15 2.69
CA PRO A 64 -5.56 -4.48 2.32
C PRO A 64 -4.71 -5.34 1.38
N PRO A 65 -4.08 -4.74 0.34
CA PRO A 65 -3.30 -5.49 -0.64
C PRO A 65 -2.12 -6.19 0.03
N LYS A 66 -1.79 -7.40 -0.46
CA LYS A 66 -0.52 -8.04 -0.12
C LYS A 66 0.61 -7.29 -0.81
N VAL A 67 1.53 -6.75 -0.01
CA VAL A 67 2.68 -6.01 -0.53
C VAL A 67 3.71 -6.98 -1.10
N GLY A 68 4.08 -6.79 -2.36
CA GLY A 68 5.19 -7.52 -2.99
C GLY A 68 6.55 -7.14 -2.39
N ASP A 69 7.57 -7.93 -2.70
CA ASP A 69 8.90 -7.81 -2.07
C ASP A 69 9.60 -6.47 -2.36
N VAL A 70 9.53 -5.99 -3.59
CA VAL A 70 10.13 -4.70 -3.99
C VAL A 70 9.42 -3.52 -3.32
N PRO A 71 8.08 -3.36 -3.42
CA PRO A 71 7.39 -2.28 -2.70
C PRO A 71 7.61 -2.32 -1.18
N LEU A 72 7.68 -3.51 -0.58
CA LEU A 72 7.97 -3.68 0.85
C LEU A 72 9.30 -3.03 1.25
N GLN A 73 10.37 -3.34 0.52
CA GLN A 73 11.71 -2.82 0.79
C GLN A 73 11.80 -1.32 0.52
N VAL A 74 11.28 -0.84 -0.61
CA VAL A 74 11.27 0.60 -0.95
C VAL A 74 10.52 1.41 0.12
N ALA A 75 9.37 0.93 0.57
CA ALA A 75 8.60 1.57 1.62
C ALA A 75 9.27 1.51 2.99
N ALA A 76 9.97 0.42 3.31
CA ALA A 76 10.79 0.35 4.52
C ALA A 76 11.90 1.42 4.50
N TYR A 77 12.57 1.60 3.37
CA TYR A 77 13.61 2.63 3.21
C TYR A 77 13.09 4.03 3.40
N TYR A 78 11.93 4.34 2.81
CA TYR A 78 11.26 5.61 3.03
C TYR A 78 10.97 5.84 4.53
N SER A 79 10.48 4.80 5.23
CA SER A 79 10.20 4.89 6.67
C SER A 79 11.46 5.17 7.49
N TRP A 80 12.57 4.49 7.19
CA TRP A 80 13.86 4.69 7.84
C TRP A 80 14.39 6.12 7.61
N ALA A 81 14.37 6.61 6.37
CA ALA A 81 14.89 7.95 6.05
C ALA A 81 14.12 9.08 6.74
N GLN A 82 12.81 8.92 6.96
CA GLN A 82 11.96 9.96 7.56
C GLN A 82 11.92 9.91 9.09
N ASN A 83 12.03 8.73 9.69
CA ASN A 83 11.84 8.53 11.14
C ASN A 83 13.08 7.99 11.87
N GLY A 84 14.20 7.75 11.15
CA GLY A 84 15.42 7.21 11.71
C GLY A 84 15.23 5.84 12.37
N ASP A 85 15.78 5.67 13.57
CA ASP A 85 15.70 4.46 14.36
C ASP A 85 14.31 4.23 14.99
N GLU A 86 13.41 5.23 14.99
CA GLU A 86 12.04 5.15 15.54
C GLU A 86 11.01 4.59 14.54
N TRP A 87 11.44 4.21 13.33
CA TRP A 87 10.52 4.00 12.22
C TRP A 87 9.48 2.89 12.44
N LEU A 88 9.75 1.84 13.20
CA LEU A 88 8.75 0.80 13.48
C LEU A 88 7.60 1.27 14.39
N THR A 89 7.73 2.41 15.08
CA THR A 89 6.62 3.01 15.82
C THR A 89 5.58 3.64 14.90
N LYS A 90 6.00 4.04 13.69
CA LYS A 90 5.16 4.63 12.65
C LYS A 90 5.81 4.46 11.28
N PRO A 91 5.74 3.26 10.66
CA PRO A 91 6.41 2.98 9.40
C PRO A 91 5.69 3.68 8.25
N ILE A 92 5.98 4.97 8.03
CA ILE A 92 5.22 5.84 7.11
C ILE A 92 5.13 5.25 5.70
N GLY A 93 6.22 4.66 5.20
CA GLY A 93 6.20 4.01 3.88
C GLY A 93 5.23 2.83 3.83
N TRP A 94 5.16 2.02 4.88
CA TRP A 94 4.19 0.91 4.94
C TRP A 94 2.75 1.40 5.06
N LEU A 95 2.53 2.50 5.79
CA LEU A 95 1.23 3.17 5.83
C LEU A 95 0.81 3.66 4.44
N TYR A 96 1.74 4.18 3.62
CA TYR A 96 1.46 4.51 2.21
C TYR A 96 1.09 3.31 1.34
N LEU A 97 1.47 2.10 1.76
CA LEU A 97 1.04 0.85 1.13
C LEU A 97 -0.22 0.25 1.79
N PHE A 98 -0.95 1.06 2.54
CA PHE A 98 -2.16 0.67 3.26
C PHE A 98 -1.96 -0.52 4.21
N GLN A 99 -0.75 -0.67 4.76
CA GLN A 99 -0.43 -1.71 5.74
C GLN A 99 -0.76 -1.20 7.16
N SER A 100 -1.94 -1.57 7.66
CA SER A 100 -2.34 -1.35 9.06
C SER A 100 -1.40 -2.07 10.04
N GLU A 101 -1.52 -1.74 11.33
CA GLU A 101 -0.65 -2.25 12.41
C GLU A 101 -0.55 -3.79 12.44
N GLU A 102 -1.63 -4.48 12.09
CA GLU A 102 -1.66 -5.96 12.03
C GLU A 102 -0.67 -6.57 11.03
N TYR A 103 -0.27 -5.81 10.01
CA TYR A 103 0.69 -6.25 9.00
C TYR A 103 2.14 -5.92 9.38
N TRP A 104 2.39 -5.04 10.35
CA TRP A 104 3.77 -4.58 10.62
C TRP A 104 4.67 -5.73 11.06
N GLU A 105 4.23 -6.59 11.98
CA GLU A 105 5.04 -7.75 12.42
C GLU A 105 5.31 -8.74 11.26
N PRO A 106 4.31 -9.19 10.47
CA PRO A 106 4.56 -9.97 9.25
C PRO A 106 5.54 -9.31 8.28
N GLN A 107 5.40 -8.00 8.03
CA GLN A 107 6.27 -7.26 7.12
C GLN A 107 7.69 -7.11 7.67
N SER A 108 7.86 -6.90 8.98
CA SER A 108 9.16 -6.90 9.65
C SER A 108 9.85 -8.26 9.54
N LYS A 109 9.13 -9.37 9.74
CA LYS A 109 9.68 -10.72 9.57
C LYS A 109 10.13 -10.97 8.14
N ARG A 110 9.35 -10.51 7.15
CA ARG A 110 9.74 -10.57 5.74
C ARG A 110 10.97 -9.71 5.47
N LEU A 111 11.01 -8.48 5.99
CA LEU A 111 12.11 -7.55 5.81
C LEU A 111 13.43 -8.09 6.37
N ALA A 112 13.38 -8.77 7.52
CA ALA A 112 14.54 -9.41 8.15
C ALA A 112 15.19 -10.52 7.30
N GLY A 113 14.46 -11.05 6.31
CA GLY A 113 14.98 -12.06 5.38
C GLY A 113 15.79 -11.49 4.20
N TYR A 114 15.85 -10.16 4.04
CA TYR A 114 16.60 -9.54 2.95
C TYR A 114 18.01 -9.13 3.38
N GLU A 115 19.00 -9.47 2.56
CA GLU A 115 20.40 -9.14 2.81
C GLU A 115 20.67 -7.63 2.79
N GLY A 116 19.83 -6.82 2.14
CA GLY A 116 19.98 -5.36 2.10
C GLY A 116 19.64 -4.63 3.40
N TRP A 117 19.28 -5.36 4.46
CA TRP A 117 18.78 -4.81 5.71
C TRP A 117 19.48 -5.41 6.93
N THR A 118 19.95 -4.55 7.83
CA THR A 118 20.37 -4.94 9.17
C THR A 118 19.17 -4.89 10.11
N HIS A 119 18.88 -6.02 10.77
CA HIS A 119 17.81 -6.12 11.77
C HIS A 119 18.38 -5.93 13.18
N HIS A 120 17.78 -5.02 13.93
CA HIS A 120 18.17 -4.71 15.30
C HIS A 120 17.01 -4.98 16.27
N GLU A 121 17.31 -5.66 17.36
CA GLU A 121 16.35 -5.95 18.43
C GLU A 121 17.00 -5.67 19.79
N ALA A 122 16.45 -4.72 20.52
CA ALA A 122 16.93 -4.36 21.85
C ALA A 122 15.77 -4.02 22.79
N ARG A 123 15.69 -4.75 23.91
CA ARG A 123 14.65 -4.61 24.94
C ARG A 123 13.23 -4.77 24.37
N SER A 124 12.55 -3.66 24.07
CA SER A 124 11.19 -3.58 23.54
C SER A 124 11.13 -2.78 22.25
N ARG A 125 12.27 -2.62 21.57
CA ARG A 125 12.41 -1.89 20.32
C ARG A 125 12.99 -2.82 19.26
N VAL A 126 12.33 -2.83 18.11
CA VAL A 126 12.84 -3.42 16.88
C VAL A 126 13.04 -2.26 15.90
N TRP A 127 14.10 -2.29 15.10
CA TRP A 127 14.28 -1.38 13.98
C TRP A 127 15.14 -2.05 12.90
N PHE A 128 15.09 -1.50 11.70
CA PHE A 128 15.90 -1.96 10.58
C PHE A 128 16.64 -0.79 9.96
N GLU A 129 17.86 -1.05 9.53
CA GLU A 129 18.71 -0.09 8.84
C GLU A 129 19.11 -0.66 7.49
N PRO A 130 19.02 0.11 6.40
CA PRO A 130 19.53 -0.33 5.12
C PRO A 130 21.06 -0.49 5.22
N ILE A 131 21.62 -1.51 4.57
CA ILE A 131 23.08 -1.55 4.38
C ILE A 131 23.43 -0.45 3.38
N ASP A 132 24.36 0.45 3.75
CA ASP A 132 24.71 1.72 3.06
C ASP A 132 24.91 1.59 1.54
N ASP A 133 25.27 0.40 1.07
CA ASP A 133 25.53 0.12 -0.34
C ASP A 133 24.26 -0.03 -1.19
N PHE A 134 23.13 -0.46 -0.62
CA PHE A 134 21.98 -0.91 -1.43
C PHE A 134 21.25 0.22 -2.18
N TYR A 135 20.93 1.32 -1.51
CA TYR A 135 20.21 2.45 -2.13
C TYR A 135 21.16 3.45 -2.80
N THR A 136 22.41 3.52 -2.36
CA THR A 136 23.49 4.24 -3.05
C THR A 136 23.74 3.59 -4.42
N MET A 137 23.86 2.25 -4.48
CA MET A 137 23.95 1.52 -5.75
C MET A 137 22.71 1.65 -6.64
N LEU A 138 21.49 1.78 -6.09
CA LEU A 138 20.29 2.02 -6.90
C LEU A 138 20.25 3.45 -7.48
N ALA A 139 20.78 4.44 -6.76
CA ALA A 139 20.92 5.80 -7.25
C ALA A 139 22.05 5.93 -8.29
N GLU A 140 23.15 5.19 -8.09
CA GLU A 140 24.30 5.15 -9.00
C GLU A 140 24.10 4.22 -10.21
N GLY A 141 23.24 3.20 -10.08
CA GLY A 141 22.87 2.21 -11.10
C GLY A 141 21.84 2.70 -12.12
N SER A 142 21.90 3.99 -12.48
CA SER A 142 21.28 4.56 -13.67
C SER A 142 22.34 5.17 -14.59
N ALA A 143 23.37 4.36 -14.91
CA ALA A 143 24.37 4.59 -15.96
C ALA A 143 24.53 3.33 -16.82
#